data_AF-A0A947CQT0-F1
#
_entry.id   AF-A0A947CQT0-F1
#
_cell.length_a   1.000
_cell.length_b   1.000
_cell.length_c   1.000
_cell.angle_alpha   90.00
_cell.angle_beta   90.00
_cell.angle_gamma   90.00
#
_symmetry.space_group_name_H-M   'P 1'
#
loop_
_entity.id
_entity.type
_entity.pdbx_description
1 polymer ?
#
loop_
_entity_poly.entity_id
_entity_poly.type
_entity_poly.pdbx_seq_one_letter_code
_entity_poly.pdbx_strand_id
1 'polypeptide(L)'
;MLAAALLVVGSGCGDNVPLPGQPVVLVELGEQAREAVCDWAVRCRHVPDRSSCERLIDPKDYDIRRAVDAVGAGRLAYDAELGGACVDANRNQACLAGPWASDYCRDMFTGLVAAGDGCTSSFECPRGSVCQQLECSGQCCAGVCGPVLPVEEPPRLAIGERCQSHFDCDFDGYCSAEGRCLGLPTEEGEACLFGCGFGDLFCDLDELVCKRYGRDGEACDPDGLDAVPCDEAWSYCDTVCRPRPGVGEPCDPDGPKRCVPTAFCHDGACVARGQPGSPCTSGDECTVACDSESGLCLAYQACQLGP
;
A
#
# COMPACT_ATOMS: atom_id res chain seq x y z
N MET A 1 41.46 46.86 19.12
CA MET A 1 40.08 46.42 19.41
C MET A 1 39.57 45.69 18.17
N LEU A 2 39.71 44.37 18.13
CA LEU A 2 39.07 43.51 17.12
C LEU A 2 38.06 42.66 17.87
N ALA A 3 36.77 42.83 17.57
CA ALA A 3 35.71 41.99 18.07
C ALA A 3 35.49 40.85 17.07
N ALA A 4 35.83 39.62 17.48
CA ALA A 4 35.52 38.40 16.74
C ALA A 4 34.09 37.98 17.08
N ALA A 5 33.19 38.07 16.09
CA ALA A 5 31.85 37.52 16.17
C ALA A 5 31.91 36.01 15.92
N LEU A 6 31.62 35.22 16.96
CA LEU A 6 31.48 33.78 16.88
C LEU A 6 30.08 33.47 16.31
N LEU A 7 30.02 32.99 15.07
CA LEU A 7 28.80 32.45 14.46
C LEU A 7 28.65 31.00 14.94
N VAL A 8 27.72 30.78 15.87
CA VAL A 8 27.28 29.43 16.29
C VAL A 8 26.31 28.93 15.22
N VAL A 9 26.79 28.06 14.33
CA VAL A 9 25.92 27.25 13.46
C VAL A 9 25.33 26.16 14.34
N GLY A 10 24.13 26.39 14.85
CA GLY A 10 23.37 25.34 15.54
C GLY A 10 22.99 24.28 14.53
N SER A 11 23.69 23.15 14.54
CA SER A 11 23.23 21.88 13.97
C SER A 11 22.06 21.37 14.81
N GLY A 12 20.91 22.04 14.70
CA GLY A 12 19.67 21.54 15.23
C GLY A 12 19.22 20.40 14.33
N CYS A 13 19.34 19.17 14.80
CA CYS A 13 18.51 18.06 14.35
C CYS A 13 17.07 18.35 14.81
N GLY A 14 16.47 19.40 14.25
CA GLY A 14 15.03 19.58 14.31
C GLY A 14 14.47 18.71 13.22
N ASP A 15 13.61 17.76 13.57
CA ASP A 15 12.83 17.00 12.62
C ASP A 15 12.17 17.99 11.66
N ASN A 16 12.72 18.10 10.44
CA ASN A 16 12.21 18.97 9.40
C ASN A 16 10.91 18.33 8.92
N VAL A 17 9.84 18.49 9.71
CA VAL A 17 8.49 18.20 9.25
C VAL A 17 8.23 19.17 8.11
N PRO A 18 8.11 18.69 6.86
CA PRO A 18 7.87 19.57 5.72
C PRO A 18 6.61 20.40 6.00
N LEU A 19 6.68 21.69 5.71
CA LEU A 19 5.47 22.52 5.81
C LEU A 19 4.47 22.06 4.73
N PRO A 20 3.16 22.11 5.01
CA PRO A 20 2.16 21.79 4.01
C PRO A 20 2.36 22.62 2.72
N GLY A 21 2.30 21.95 1.57
CA GLY A 21 2.46 22.51 0.24
C GLY A 21 3.90 22.72 -0.20
N GLN A 22 4.90 22.18 0.51
CA GLN A 22 6.28 22.26 0.05
C GLN A 22 6.52 21.37 -1.18
N PRO A 23 7.23 21.86 -2.21
CA PRO A 23 7.58 21.03 -3.36
C PRO A 23 8.39 19.81 -2.92
N VAL A 24 8.05 18.64 -3.45
CA VAL A 24 8.79 17.39 -3.22
C VAL A 24 9.58 17.08 -4.47
N VAL A 25 10.89 16.86 -4.34
CA VAL A 25 11.68 16.44 -5.51
C VAL A 25 11.40 14.97 -5.81
N LEU A 26 11.42 14.58 -7.09
CA LEU A 26 10.98 13.26 -7.52
C LEU A 26 11.66 12.12 -6.74
N VAL A 27 12.96 12.23 -6.47
CA VAL A 27 13.75 11.20 -5.75
C VAL A 27 13.34 11.02 -4.28
N GLU A 28 12.69 12.01 -3.68
CA GLU A 28 12.19 11.96 -2.30
C GLU A 28 10.73 11.52 -2.23
N LEU A 29 10.00 11.57 -3.36
CA LEU A 29 8.57 11.30 -3.41
C LEU A 29 8.21 9.92 -2.85
N GLY A 30 9.00 8.88 -3.13
CA GLY A 30 8.70 7.53 -2.65
C GLY A 30 8.74 7.41 -1.13
N GLU A 31 9.76 7.99 -0.48
CA GLU A 31 9.87 7.98 0.97
C GLU A 31 8.78 8.83 1.64
N GLN A 32 8.56 10.06 1.15
CA GLN A 32 7.53 10.94 1.70
C GLN A 32 6.11 10.38 1.47
N ALA A 33 5.89 9.69 0.36
CA ALA A 33 4.64 9.02 0.07
C ALA A 33 4.35 7.86 1.03
N ARG A 34 5.36 7.03 1.30
CA ARG A 34 5.28 5.95 2.28
C ARG A 34 4.95 6.47 3.68
N GLU A 35 5.63 7.53 4.12
CA GLU A 35 5.33 8.17 5.40
C GLU A 35 3.91 8.72 5.46
N ALA A 36 3.46 9.41 4.40
CA ALA A 36 2.12 9.96 4.31
C ALA A 36 1.03 8.90 4.41
N VAL A 37 1.22 7.75 3.76
CA VAL A 37 0.28 6.62 3.86
C VAL A 37 0.29 6.02 5.25
N CYS A 38 1.45 5.88 5.90
CA CYS A 38 1.49 5.38 7.26
C CYS A 38 0.82 6.33 8.27
N ASP A 39 1.01 7.64 8.13
CA ASP A 39 0.31 8.63 8.95
C ASP A 39 -1.22 8.57 8.73
N TRP A 40 -1.66 8.43 7.47
CA TRP A 40 -3.08 8.22 7.13
C TRP A 40 -3.61 6.92 7.72
N ALA A 41 -2.91 5.80 7.53
CA ALA A 41 -3.34 4.48 7.96
C ALA A 41 -3.48 4.39 9.49
N VAL A 42 -2.55 4.97 10.25
CA VAL A 42 -2.64 5.03 11.72
C VAL A 42 -3.82 5.90 12.14
N ARG A 43 -3.94 7.12 11.59
CA ARG A 43 -5.05 8.03 11.92
C ARG A 43 -6.41 7.40 11.61
N CYS A 44 -6.47 6.61 10.54
CA CYS A 44 -7.67 5.95 10.08
C CYS A 44 -7.86 4.53 10.60
N ARG A 45 -7.04 4.10 11.58
CA ARG A 45 -7.16 2.80 12.24
C ARG A 45 -7.05 1.60 11.29
N HIS A 46 -6.36 1.76 10.15
CA HIS A 46 -6.03 0.67 9.23
C HIS A 46 -4.83 -0.14 9.71
N VAL A 47 -4.00 0.46 10.57
CA VAL A 47 -2.83 -0.15 11.21
C VAL A 47 -2.75 0.34 12.66
N PRO A 48 -2.22 -0.47 13.61
CA PRO A 48 -2.21 -0.11 15.02
C PRO A 48 -1.29 1.06 15.36
N ASP A 49 -0.14 1.16 14.68
CA ASP A 49 0.86 2.19 14.89
C ASP A 49 1.79 2.35 13.67
N ARG A 50 2.61 3.41 13.69
CA ARG A 50 3.51 3.76 12.59
C ARG A 50 4.62 2.73 12.38
N SER A 51 5.19 2.17 13.45
CA SER A 51 6.24 1.14 13.31
C SER A 51 5.70 -0.12 12.66
N SER A 52 4.47 -0.51 12.98
CA SER A 52 3.78 -1.63 12.35
C SER A 52 3.52 -1.35 10.88
N CYS A 53 3.04 -0.16 10.52
CA CYS A 53 2.87 0.24 9.13
C CYS A 53 4.18 0.19 8.34
N GLU A 54 5.23 0.86 8.82
CA GLU A 54 6.52 0.96 8.12
C GLU A 54 7.18 -0.41 7.91
N ARG A 55 6.90 -1.37 8.79
CA ARG A 55 7.42 -2.74 8.71
C ARG A 55 6.69 -3.59 7.67
N LEU A 56 5.39 -3.33 7.47
CA LEU A 56 4.48 -4.24 6.79
C LEU A 56 4.05 -3.73 5.42
N ILE A 57 4.13 -2.42 5.18
CA ILE A 57 3.89 -1.83 3.86
C ILE A 57 4.99 -2.24 2.89
N ASP A 58 4.62 -2.74 1.70
CA ASP A 58 5.60 -3.15 0.70
C ASP A 58 6.31 -1.90 0.15
N PRO A 59 7.65 -1.77 0.30
CA PRO A 59 8.38 -0.65 -0.27
C PRO A 59 8.19 -0.49 -1.79
N LYS A 60 7.81 -1.56 -2.50
CA LYS A 60 7.55 -1.55 -3.94
C LYS A 60 6.37 -0.68 -4.34
N ASP A 61 5.36 -0.56 -3.49
CA ASP A 61 4.20 0.29 -3.76
C ASP A 61 4.60 1.78 -3.86
N TYR A 62 5.80 2.12 -3.36
CA TYR A 62 6.39 3.45 -3.36
C TYR A 62 7.68 3.51 -4.17
N ASP A 63 7.97 2.49 -5.00
CA ASP A 63 9.15 2.47 -5.84
C ASP A 63 9.01 3.43 -7.02
N ILE A 64 9.58 4.62 -6.84
CA ILE A 64 9.62 5.71 -7.82
C ILE A 64 10.70 5.54 -8.89
N ARG A 65 11.56 4.50 -8.85
CA ARG A 65 12.69 4.36 -9.80
C ARG A 65 12.22 4.39 -11.24
N ARG A 66 11.08 3.75 -11.53
CA ARG A 66 10.46 3.77 -12.86
C ARG A 66 10.10 5.17 -13.33
N ALA A 67 9.57 6.01 -12.43
CA ALA A 67 9.25 7.39 -12.75
C ALA A 67 10.53 8.23 -12.96
N VAL A 68 11.56 8.02 -12.12
CA VAL A 68 12.88 8.66 -12.28
C VAL A 68 13.49 8.33 -13.64
N ASP A 69 13.49 7.05 -14.03
CA ASP A 69 14.01 6.60 -15.32
C ASP A 69 13.22 7.21 -16.50
N ALA A 70 11.88 7.24 -16.39
CA ALA A 70 11.03 7.81 -17.43
C ALA A 70 11.22 9.33 -17.59
N VAL A 71 11.42 10.06 -16.49
CA VAL A 71 11.74 11.50 -16.52
C VAL A 71 13.13 11.73 -17.12
N GLY A 72 14.13 10.94 -16.71
CA GLY A 72 15.48 11.02 -17.28
C GLY A 72 15.52 10.72 -18.78
N ALA A 73 14.62 9.85 -19.27
CA ALA A 73 14.46 9.54 -20.68
C ALA A 73 13.56 10.53 -21.46
N GLY A 74 12.99 11.54 -20.81
CA GLY A 74 12.08 12.51 -21.43
C GLY A 74 10.71 11.93 -21.84
N ARG A 75 10.31 10.80 -21.26
CA ARG A 75 9.00 10.15 -21.49
C ARG A 75 7.93 10.57 -20.50
N LEU A 76 8.34 11.20 -19.41
CA LEU A 76 7.49 11.65 -18.31
C LEU A 76 7.97 13.03 -17.87
N ALA A 77 7.05 13.93 -17.55
CA ALA A 77 7.34 15.15 -16.80
C ALA A 77 6.76 15.01 -15.38
N TYR A 78 7.46 15.61 -14.42
CA TYR A 78 7.07 15.62 -13.01
C TYR A 78 6.94 17.06 -12.51
N ASP A 79 5.85 17.35 -11.79
CA ASP A 79 5.60 18.61 -11.12
C ASP A 79 5.80 18.45 -9.61
N ALA A 80 6.86 19.07 -9.09
CA ALA A 80 7.24 18.97 -7.68
C ALA A 80 6.24 19.63 -6.73
N GLU A 81 5.56 20.70 -7.17
CA GLU A 81 4.55 21.38 -6.35
C GLU A 81 3.31 20.50 -6.19
N LEU A 82 2.83 19.90 -7.30
CA LEU A 82 1.74 18.93 -7.25
C LEU A 82 2.15 17.66 -6.50
N GLY A 83 3.41 17.24 -6.58
CA GLY A 83 3.96 16.14 -5.79
C GLY A 83 3.84 16.39 -4.28
N GLY A 84 4.23 17.58 -3.82
CA GLY A 84 4.04 17.99 -2.43
C GLY A 84 2.56 18.05 -2.02
N ALA A 85 1.72 18.68 -2.84
CA ALA A 85 0.28 18.74 -2.60
C ALA A 85 -0.36 17.35 -2.54
N CYS A 86 0.10 16.40 -3.34
CA CYS A 86 -0.35 15.01 -3.31
C CYS A 86 0.03 14.29 -2.01
N VAL A 87 1.27 14.43 -1.55
CA VAL A 87 1.73 13.86 -0.26
C VAL A 87 0.88 14.39 0.90
N ASP A 88 0.63 15.69 0.92
CA ASP A 88 -0.19 16.30 1.98
C ASP A 88 -1.67 15.95 1.88
N ALA A 89 -2.21 15.85 0.65
CA ALA A 89 -3.57 15.38 0.43
C ALA A 89 -3.76 13.97 0.99
N ASN A 90 -2.79 13.06 0.78
CA ASN A 90 -2.82 11.71 1.32
C ASN A 90 -2.83 11.68 2.85
N ARG A 91 -1.91 12.41 3.50
CA ARG A 91 -1.87 12.51 4.97
C ARG A 91 -3.23 12.89 5.56
N ASN A 92 -3.93 13.81 4.89
CA ASN A 92 -5.17 14.40 5.37
C ASN A 92 -6.44 13.81 4.74
N GLN A 93 -6.32 12.74 3.96
CA GLN A 93 -7.44 12.17 3.22
C GLN A 93 -8.50 11.54 4.14
N ALA A 94 -9.77 11.53 3.71
CA ALA A 94 -10.81 10.82 4.43
C ALA A 94 -10.46 9.32 4.58
N CYS A 95 -10.86 8.70 5.69
CA CYS A 95 -10.41 7.34 6.03
C CYS A 95 -10.98 6.24 5.14
N LEU A 96 -12.12 6.50 4.53
CA LEU A 96 -12.78 5.61 3.57
C LEU A 96 -12.38 5.92 2.12
N ALA A 97 -11.69 7.03 1.88
CA ALA A 97 -11.19 7.32 0.55
C ALA A 97 -9.86 6.60 0.34
N GLY A 98 -9.71 5.93 -0.80
CA GLY A 98 -8.48 5.21 -1.13
C GLY A 98 -7.27 6.15 -1.17
N PRO A 99 -6.08 5.67 -0.76
CA PRO A 99 -4.87 6.49 -0.85
C PRO A 99 -4.67 6.91 -2.30
N TRP A 100 -4.10 8.10 -2.50
CA TRP A 100 -3.75 8.68 -3.80
C TRP A 100 -4.93 9.12 -4.69
N ALA A 101 -6.16 9.15 -4.15
CA ALA A 101 -7.34 9.53 -4.95
C ALA A 101 -7.44 11.03 -5.29
N SER A 102 -6.56 11.88 -4.75
CA SER A 102 -6.61 13.32 -5.03
C SER A 102 -6.20 13.64 -6.48
N ASP A 103 -6.80 14.68 -7.05
CA ASP A 103 -6.43 15.17 -8.39
C ASP A 103 -4.95 15.58 -8.48
N TYR A 104 -4.34 16.04 -7.38
CA TYR A 104 -2.91 16.37 -7.32
C TYR A 104 -2.02 15.16 -7.62
N CYS A 105 -2.39 13.99 -7.08
CA CYS A 105 -1.63 12.76 -7.26
C CYS A 105 -1.68 12.25 -8.70
N ARG A 106 -2.82 12.42 -9.36
CA ARG A 106 -2.94 12.12 -10.78
C ARG A 106 -2.17 13.13 -11.63
N ASP A 107 -2.18 14.40 -11.25
CA ASP A 107 -1.72 15.49 -12.11
C ASP A 107 -0.23 15.82 -11.93
N MET A 108 0.43 15.33 -10.87
CA MET A 108 1.88 15.52 -10.66
C MET A 108 2.74 14.87 -11.74
N PHE A 109 2.17 13.96 -12.54
CA PHE A 109 2.83 13.34 -13.68
C PHE A 109 2.13 13.73 -14.99
N THR A 110 2.93 14.12 -15.98
CA THR A 110 2.45 14.35 -17.36
C THR A 110 3.19 13.41 -18.30
N GLY A 111 2.48 12.46 -18.90
CA GLY A 111 3.03 11.56 -19.90
C GLY A 111 3.36 12.27 -21.20
N LEU A 112 4.55 11.98 -21.75
CA LEU A 112 5.11 12.62 -22.95
C LEU A 112 5.25 11.65 -24.14
N VAL A 113 4.94 10.36 -23.95
CA VAL A 113 4.91 9.38 -25.03
C VAL A 113 3.65 9.60 -25.85
N ALA A 114 3.76 9.71 -27.17
CA ALA A 114 2.59 9.97 -28.01
C ALA A 114 1.67 8.73 -28.08
N ALA A 115 0.39 8.95 -28.39
CA ALA A 115 -0.52 7.84 -28.66
C ALA A 115 0.00 7.00 -29.84
N GLY A 116 0.02 5.67 -29.66
CA GLY A 116 0.58 4.70 -30.60
C GLY A 116 2.06 4.36 -30.36
N ASP A 117 2.78 5.16 -29.58
CA ASP A 117 4.20 4.91 -29.30
C ASP A 117 4.40 3.95 -28.11
N GLY A 118 5.59 3.37 -28.04
CA GLY A 118 5.99 2.42 -27.01
C GLY A 118 6.04 3.05 -25.62
N CYS A 119 5.36 2.42 -24.66
CA CYS A 119 5.33 2.81 -23.27
C CYS A 119 5.66 1.62 -22.37
N THR A 120 6.00 1.91 -21.14
CA THR A 120 6.19 0.90 -20.09
C THR A 120 5.12 1.08 -19.00
N SER A 121 4.80 2.33 -18.66
CA SER A 121 3.82 2.68 -17.63
C SER A 121 2.70 3.56 -18.20
N SER A 122 1.49 3.44 -17.66
CA SER A 122 0.38 4.33 -18.03
C SER A 122 0.66 5.80 -17.72
N PHE A 123 1.55 6.11 -16.77
CA PHE A 123 1.97 7.48 -16.49
C PHE A 123 2.76 8.13 -17.64
N GLU A 124 3.44 7.33 -18.48
CA GLU A 124 4.19 7.84 -19.63
C GLU A 124 3.26 8.29 -20.77
N CYS A 125 1.99 7.87 -20.76
CA CYS A 125 1.02 8.19 -21.79
C CYS A 125 0.27 9.51 -21.52
N PRO A 126 -0.26 10.17 -22.57
CA PRO A 126 -0.98 11.41 -22.40
C PRO A 126 -2.28 11.18 -21.61
N ARG A 127 -2.79 12.23 -20.98
CA ARG A 127 -4.03 12.17 -20.18
C ARG A 127 -5.18 11.55 -20.99
N GLY A 128 -5.88 10.58 -20.40
CA GLY A 128 -6.96 9.82 -21.06
C GLY A 128 -6.47 8.63 -21.89
N SER A 129 -5.16 8.35 -21.90
CA SER A 129 -4.56 7.15 -22.46
C SER A 129 -3.91 6.31 -21.35
N VAL A 130 -3.78 5.01 -21.59
CA VAL A 130 -3.07 4.06 -20.73
C VAL A 130 -2.03 3.32 -21.55
N CYS A 131 -1.06 2.73 -20.87
CA CYS A 131 -0.12 1.85 -21.53
C CYS A 131 -0.80 0.50 -21.79
N GLN A 132 -1.34 0.33 -22.99
CA GLN A 132 -2.03 -0.89 -23.38
C GLN A 132 -1.00 -2.00 -23.55
N GLN A 133 -0.93 -2.88 -22.55
CA GLN A 133 -0.12 -4.10 -22.63
C GLN A 133 -0.96 -5.19 -23.29
N LEU A 134 -0.59 -5.55 -24.51
CA LEU A 134 -1.15 -6.70 -25.22
C LEU A 134 -0.48 -7.96 -24.65
N GLU A 135 -1.08 -8.49 -23.57
CA GLU A 135 -0.80 -9.80 -22.96
C GLU A 135 0.67 -10.13 -22.68
N CYS A 136 1.04 -10.13 -21.39
CA CYS A 136 2.33 -10.63 -20.95
C CYS A 136 2.14 -11.81 -20.01
N SER A 137 2.67 -12.97 -20.40
CA SER A 137 2.81 -14.15 -19.54
C SER A 137 3.93 -13.96 -18.49
N GLY A 138 3.83 -12.91 -17.67
CA GLY A 138 4.77 -12.64 -16.58
C GLY A 138 6.06 -11.92 -16.97
N GLN A 139 6.16 -11.37 -18.19
CA GLN A 139 7.31 -10.56 -18.65
C GLN A 139 6.95 -9.08 -18.77
N CYS A 140 7.95 -8.21 -18.68
CA CYS A 140 7.74 -6.76 -18.78
C CYS A 140 7.65 -6.32 -20.25
N CYS A 141 6.45 -6.34 -20.82
CA CYS A 141 6.27 -5.92 -22.21
C CYS A 141 6.16 -4.40 -22.31
N ALA A 142 6.79 -3.87 -23.36
CA ALA A 142 6.38 -2.60 -23.92
C ALA A 142 4.90 -2.68 -24.30
N GLY A 143 4.10 -1.75 -23.78
CA GLY A 143 2.78 -1.48 -24.30
C GLY A 143 2.86 -0.41 -25.39
N VAL A 144 1.69 -0.02 -25.88
CA VAL A 144 1.55 1.21 -26.66
C VAL A 144 0.60 2.15 -25.94
N CYS A 145 0.89 3.44 -25.98
CA CYS A 145 -0.04 4.43 -25.43
C CYS A 145 -1.32 4.41 -26.26
N GLY A 146 -2.40 3.93 -25.67
CA GLY A 146 -3.69 3.82 -26.33
C GLY A 146 -4.82 4.32 -25.44
N PRO A 147 -6.05 4.44 -25.97
CA PRO A 147 -7.19 4.87 -25.17
C PRO A 147 -7.39 3.94 -23.97
N VAL A 148 -7.91 4.47 -22.86
CA VAL A 148 -8.48 3.63 -21.81
C VAL A 148 -9.57 2.79 -22.47
N LEU A 149 -9.38 1.47 -22.54
CA LEU A 149 -10.45 0.59 -22.96
C LEU A 149 -11.57 0.76 -21.93
N PRO A 150 -12.81 1.02 -22.36
CA PRO A 150 -13.92 1.14 -21.42
C PRO A 150 -14.05 -0.20 -20.70
N VAL A 151 -13.55 -0.27 -19.48
CA VAL A 151 -14.06 -1.22 -18.51
C VAL A 151 -15.38 -0.60 -18.10
N GLU A 152 -16.47 -1.09 -18.68
CA GLU A 152 -17.82 -0.76 -18.20
C GLU A 152 -17.99 -1.40 -16.82
N GLU A 153 -17.27 -0.89 -15.82
CA GLU A 153 -17.65 -1.12 -14.45
C GLU A 153 -18.95 -0.32 -14.24
N PRO A 154 -20.06 -0.99 -13.92
CA PRO A 154 -21.27 -0.26 -13.58
C PRO A 154 -20.93 0.72 -12.43
N PRO A 155 -21.42 1.97 -12.49
CA PRO A 155 -21.14 2.93 -11.45
C PRO A 155 -21.57 2.34 -10.11
N ARG A 156 -20.68 2.43 -9.13
CA ARG A 156 -21.03 2.08 -7.76
C ARG A 156 -22.11 3.03 -7.25
N LEU A 157 -23.09 2.46 -6.57
CA LEU A 157 -24.24 3.11 -6.00
C LEU A 157 -23.86 3.73 -4.65
N ALA A 158 -24.31 4.96 -4.43
CA ALA A 158 -24.07 5.67 -3.18
C ALA A 158 -24.83 5.04 -2.01
N ILE A 159 -24.36 5.30 -0.79
CA ILE A 159 -25.07 4.90 0.42
C ILE A 159 -26.51 5.45 0.43
N GLY A 160 -27.46 4.55 0.70
CA GLY A 160 -28.90 4.81 0.69
C GLY A 160 -29.60 4.43 -0.63
N GLU A 161 -28.87 4.23 -1.73
CA GLU A 161 -29.43 3.84 -3.03
C GLU A 161 -29.86 2.36 -3.06
N ARG A 162 -30.65 1.96 -4.06
CA ARG A 162 -31.17 0.60 -4.20
C ARG A 162 -30.18 -0.31 -4.92
N CYS A 163 -29.82 -1.41 -4.30
CA CYS A 163 -28.88 -2.40 -4.81
C CYS A 163 -29.52 -3.77 -4.96
N GLN A 164 -28.86 -4.63 -5.73
CA GLN A 164 -29.15 -6.05 -5.91
C GLN A 164 -28.01 -6.93 -5.37
N SER A 165 -26.78 -6.42 -5.38
CA SER A 165 -25.58 -7.11 -4.90
C SER A 165 -24.67 -6.18 -4.10
N HIS A 166 -23.81 -6.73 -3.24
CA HIS A 166 -22.81 -5.94 -2.51
C HIS A 166 -21.86 -5.19 -3.45
N PHE A 167 -21.58 -5.76 -4.62
CA PHE A 167 -20.75 -5.15 -5.64
C PHE A 167 -21.45 -3.99 -6.36
N ASP A 168 -22.73 -3.74 -6.10
CA ASP A 168 -23.37 -2.56 -6.64
C ASP A 168 -23.02 -1.31 -5.83
N CYS A 169 -22.68 -1.44 -4.54
CA CYS A 169 -22.45 -0.32 -3.64
C CYS A 169 -21.01 0.22 -3.74
N ASP A 170 -20.83 1.46 -3.26
CA ASP A 170 -19.51 2.07 -3.06
C ASP A 170 -18.59 1.16 -2.23
N PHE A 171 -17.28 1.34 -2.33
CA PHE A 171 -16.27 0.46 -1.72
C PHE A 171 -16.38 0.35 -0.19
N ASP A 172 -16.96 1.36 0.44
CA ASP A 172 -17.21 1.43 1.88
C ASP A 172 -18.65 1.00 2.25
N GLY A 173 -19.37 0.36 1.32
CA GLY A 173 -20.75 -0.04 1.51
C GLY A 173 -21.07 -1.48 1.14
N TYR A 174 -22.23 -1.93 1.59
CA TYR A 174 -22.78 -3.24 1.27
C TYR A 174 -24.28 -3.18 1.02
N CYS A 175 -24.80 -4.12 0.23
CA CYS A 175 -26.24 -4.24 0.00
C CYS A 175 -26.95 -4.92 1.17
N SER A 176 -27.88 -4.22 1.81
CA SER A 176 -28.67 -4.78 2.92
C SER A 176 -29.73 -5.77 2.45
N ALA A 177 -30.34 -6.50 3.39
CA ALA A 177 -31.46 -7.40 3.09
C ALA A 177 -32.69 -6.66 2.51
N GLU A 178 -32.83 -5.38 2.78
CA GLU A 178 -33.86 -4.49 2.20
C GLU A 178 -33.50 -3.97 0.81
N GLY A 179 -32.37 -4.38 0.24
CA GLY A 179 -31.91 -3.96 -1.09
C GLY A 179 -31.47 -2.51 -1.11
N ARG A 180 -30.78 -2.05 -0.06
CA ARG A 180 -30.18 -0.70 0.00
C ARG A 180 -28.70 -0.74 0.34
N CYS A 181 -27.93 0.15 -0.28
CA CYS A 181 -26.53 0.34 0.11
C CYS A 181 -26.46 0.97 1.49
N LEU A 182 -25.77 0.33 2.41
CA LEU A 182 -25.45 0.83 3.75
C LEU A 182 -23.93 0.94 3.87
N GLY A 183 -23.45 1.94 4.60
CA GLY A 183 -22.03 2.05 4.91
C GLY A 183 -21.60 0.89 5.82
N LEU A 184 -20.35 0.48 5.71
CA LEU A 184 -19.75 -0.45 6.64
C LEU A 184 -19.74 0.17 8.05
N PRO A 185 -20.06 -0.61 9.09
CA PRO A 185 -19.96 -0.16 10.48
C PRO A 185 -18.53 0.27 10.82
N THR A 186 -18.39 1.40 11.51
CA THR A 186 -17.10 2.03 11.83
C THR A 186 -16.78 2.04 13.33
N GLU A 187 -17.74 1.64 14.16
CA GLU A 187 -17.61 1.59 15.61
C GLU A 187 -17.79 0.17 16.15
N GLU A 188 -17.15 -0.10 17.29
CA GLU A 188 -17.31 -1.36 18.01
C GLU A 188 -18.76 -1.52 18.52
N GLY A 189 -19.32 -2.72 18.37
CA GLY A 189 -20.69 -3.07 18.73
C GLY A 189 -21.74 -2.75 17.65
N GLU A 190 -21.38 -2.05 16.57
CA GLU A 190 -22.29 -1.86 15.44
C GLU A 190 -22.52 -3.17 14.69
N ALA A 191 -23.74 -3.36 14.18
CA ALA A 191 -24.11 -4.58 13.46
C ALA A 191 -23.30 -4.72 12.16
N CYS A 192 -22.76 -5.90 11.92
CA CYS A 192 -21.96 -6.20 10.75
C CYS A 192 -22.48 -7.46 10.03
N LEU A 193 -22.17 -7.56 8.74
CA LEU A 193 -22.51 -8.74 7.94
C LEU A 193 -21.37 -9.13 6.98
N PHE A 194 -20.64 -8.14 6.44
CA PHE A 194 -19.55 -8.35 5.48
C PHE A 194 -18.19 -7.86 5.95
N GLY A 195 -18.12 -7.29 7.15
CA GLY A 195 -16.92 -6.65 7.68
C GLY A 195 -17.24 -5.35 8.40
N CYS A 196 -16.18 -4.66 8.78
CA CYS A 196 -16.18 -3.35 9.41
C CYS A 196 -15.34 -2.39 8.57
N GLY A 197 -15.61 -1.09 8.66
CA GLY A 197 -15.01 -0.07 7.79
C GLY A 197 -13.54 0.24 8.09
N PHE A 198 -13.03 -0.15 9.25
CA PHE A 198 -11.65 0.12 9.68
C PHE A 198 -10.88 -1.16 9.98
N GLY A 199 -9.58 -1.15 9.71
CA GLY A 199 -8.70 -2.32 9.84
C GLY A 199 -8.56 -2.86 11.25
N ASP A 200 -8.71 -2.02 12.28
CA ASP A 200 -8.66 -2.45 13.68
C ASP A 200 -9.98 -3.09 14.19
N LEU A 201 -10.98 -3.25 13.31
CA LEU A 201 -12.24 -3.92 13.59
C LEU A 201 -12.39 -5.17 12.72
N PHE A 202 -13.06 -6.19 13.26
CA PHE A 202 -13.51 -7.36 12.53
C PHE A 202 -14.99 -7.64 12.81
N CYS A 203 -15.64 -8.30 11.86
CA CYS A 203 -17.01 -8.74 12.04
C CYS A 203 -17.01 -10.07 12.78
N ASP A 204 -17.46 -10.08 14.03
CA ASP A 204 -17.73 -11.30 14.76
C ASP A 204 -18.97 -11.97 14.14
N LEU A 205 -18.79 -13.13 13.52
CA LEU A 205 -19.85 -13.80 12.77
C LEU A 205 -20.86 -14.52 13.67
N ASP A 206 -20.54 -14.75 14.94
CA ASP A 206 -21.45 -15.37 15.91
C ASP A 206 -22.39 -14.33 16.51
N GLU A 207 -21.89 -13.13 16.82
CA GLU A 207 -22.68 -12.02 17.36
C GLU A 207 -23.21 -11.05 16.29
N LEU A 208 -22.67 -11.10 15.07
CA LEU A 208 -22.95 -10.19 13.95
C LEU A 208 -22.73 -8.72 14.33
N VAL A 209 -21.65 -8.45 15.08
CA VAL A 209 -21.24 -7.09 15.47
C VAL A 209 -19.74 -6.88 15.22
N CYS A 210 -19.37 -5.64 14.97
CA CYS A 210 -17.97 -5.25 14.90
C CYS A 210 -17.32 -5.36 16.27
N LYS A 211 -16.25 -6.13 16.36
CA LYS A 211 -15.36 -6.18 17.52
C LYS A 211 -14.01 -5.61 17.14
N ARG A 212 -13.32 -5.02 18.11
CA ARG A 212 -11.97 -4.50 17.92
C ARG A 212 -10.97 -5.65 18.02
N TYR A 213 -9.94 -5.69 17.18
CA TYR A 213 -8.79 -6.58 17.38
C TYR A 213 -8.00 -6.21 18.65
N GLY A 214 -7.28 -7.19 19.20
CA GLY A 214 -6.37 -6.98 20.32
C GLY A 214 -5.19 -6.13 19.86
N ARG A 215 -4.90 -5.07 20.60
CA ARG A 215 -3.71 -4.23 20.33
C ARG A 215 -2.44 -4.92 20.81
N ASP A 216 -1.30 -4.54 20.24
CA ASP A 216 -0.01 -5.00 20.74
C ASP A 216 0.12 -4.75 22.25
N GLY A 217 0.47 -5.81 22.99
CA GLY A 217 0.55 -5.80 24.45
C GLY A 217 -0.75 -6.17 25.19
N GLU A 218 -1.91 -6.23 24.50
CA GLU A 218 -3.15 -6.74 25.09
C GLU A 218 -3.15 -8.27 25.14
N ALA A 219 -3.81 -8.84 26.15
CA ALA A 219 -3.91 -10.29 26.30
C ALA A 219 -4.77 -10.90 25.18
N CYS A 220 -4.39 -12.09 24.73
CA CYS A 220 -5.11 -12.86 23.72
C CYS A 220 -5.10 -14.34 24.11
N ASP A 221 -6.02 -15.11 23.57
CA ASP A 221 -6.06 -16.57 23.74
C ASP A 221 -5.57 -17.23 22.44
N PRO A 222 -4.41 -17.93 22.45
CA PRO A 222 -3.88 -18.57 21.25
C PRO A 222 -4.77 -19.73 20.76
N ASP A 223 -5.62 -20.28 21.63
CA ASP A 223 -6.56 -21.37 21.32
C ASP A 223 -7.99 -20.85 21.12
N GLY A 224 -8.21 -19.55 21.33
CA GLY A 224 -9.49 -19.03 21.79
C GLY A 224 -10.50 -18.73 20.70
N LEU A 225 -11.65 -19.37 20.81
CA LEU A 225 -12.92 -18.99 20.19
C LEU A 225 -13.59 -17.79 20.91
N ASP A 226 -13.18 -17.46 22.14
CA ASP A 226 -13.86 -16.48 23.01
C ASP A 226 -13.02 -15.23 23.35
N ALA A 227 -11.73 -15.19 23.01
CA ALA A 227 -10.87 -14.03 23.26
C ALA A 227 -10.79 -13.11 22.05
N VAL A 228 -10.48 -11.85 22.31
CA VAL A 228 -10.22 -10.88 21.25
C VAL A 228 -9.02 -11.34 20.42
N PRO A 229 -9.18 -11.65 19.12
CA PRO A 229 -8.07 -12.07 18.28
C PRO A 229 -7.13 -10.89 18.06
N CYS A 230 -5.84 -11.19 17.90
CA CYS A 230 -4.90 -10.21 17.38
C CYS A 230 -5.17 -10.01 15.88
N ASP A 231 -4.90 -8.82 15.35
CA ASP A 231 -5.00 -8.61 13.91
C ASP A 231 -3.86 -9.37 13.21
N GLU A 232 -4.17 -10.51 12.58
CA GLU A 232 -3.19 -11.38 11.94
C GLU A 232 -2.39 -10.72 10.81
N ALA A 233 -2.89 -9.60 10.26
CA ALA A 233 -2.17 -8.82 9.27
C ALA A 233 -0.93 -8.13 9.88
N TRP A 234 -1.03 -7.68 11.14
CA TRP A 234 0.04 -6.90 11.80
C TRP A 234 0.70 -7.59 12.99
N SER A 235 -0.01 -8.53 13.62
CA SER A 235 0.33 -9.10 14.91
C SER A 235 0.04 -10.61 14.96
N TYR A 236 0.50 -11.27 16.03
CA TYR A 236 0.21 -12.67 16.32
C TYR A 236 -0.04 -12.84 17.83
N CYS A 237 -0.75 -13.91 18.21
CA CYS A 237 -1.03 -14.21 19.61
C CYS A 237 -0.03 -15.22 20.20
N ASP A 238 0.66 -14.85 21.29
CA ASP A 238 1.40 -15.78 22.16
C ASP A 238 1.02 -15.63 23.65
N THR A 239 -0.29 -15.56 23.92
CA THR A 239 -0.95 -15.08 25.16
C THR A 239 -1.05 -13.56 25.29
N VAL A 240 -0.26 -12.84 24.49
CA VAL A 240 -0.32 -11.40 24.30
C VAL A 240 -0.20 -11.11 22.81
N CYS A 241 -0.92 -10.11 22.30
CA CYS A 241 -0.74 -9.67 20.92
C CYS A 241 0.63 -9.04 20.75
N ARG A 242 1.39 -9.53 19.79
CA ARG A 242 2.72 -9.02 19.48
C ARG A 242 2.85 -8.70 18.01
N PRO A 243 3.67 -7.70 17.65
CA PRO A 243 3.96 -7.43 16.25
C PRO A 243 4.54 -8.67 15.56
N ARG A 244 4.23 -8.84 14.27
CA ARG A 244 4.87 -9.88 13.47
C ARG A 244 6.40 -9.75 13.46
N PRO A 245 7.14 -10.87 13.55
CA PRO A 245 8.60 -10.87 13.50
C PRO A 245 9.13 -10.35 12.15
N GLY A 246 10.06 -9.40 12.23
CA GLY A 246 10.86 -8.88 11.12
C GLY A 246 12.09 -9.75 10.83
N VAL A 247 12.88 -9.36 9.83
CA VAL A 247 14.10 -10.09 9.43
C VAL A 247 15.06 -10.25 10.61
N GLY A 248 15.52 -11.48 10.83
CA GLY A 248 16.42 -11.90 11.92
C GLY A 248 15.70 -12.34 13.19
N GLU A 249 14.41 -12.06 13.33
CA GLU A 249 13.63 -12.45 14.51
C GLU A 249 13.09 -13.89 14.39
N PRO A 250 12.90 -14.60 15.53
CA PRO A 250 12.44 -15.98 15.50
C PRO A 250 11.00 -16.10 15.00
N CYS A 251 10.72 -17.14 14.23
CA CYS A 251 9.40 -17.44 13.65
C CYS A 251 9.01 -18.90 13.81
N ASP A 252 7.74 -19.19 13.54
CA ASP A 252 7.19 -20.54 13.50
C ASP A 252 6.46 -20.74 12.15
N PRO A 253 6.95 -21.62 11.25
CA PRO A 253 6.33 -21.81 9.94
C PRO A 253 4.95 -22.47 10.03
N ASP A 254 4.71 -23.26 11.08
CA ASP A 254 3.46 -24.01 11.29
C ASP A 254 2.54 -23.32 12.32
N GLY A 255 3.05 -22.30 13.02
CA GLY A 255 2.36 -21.59 14.08
C GLY A 255 1.81 -20.21 13.69
N PRO A 256 1.25 -19.48 14.68
CA PRO A 256 0.73 -18.13 14.48
C PRO A 256 1.84 -17.09 14.27
N LYS A 257 3.08 -17.41 14.65
CA LYS A 257 4.23 -16.49 14.61
C LYS A 257 4.85 -16.40 13.21
N ARG A 258 4.10 -15.85 12.26
CA ARG A 258 4.50 -15.65 10.86
C ARG A 258 5.26 -14.35 10.65
N CYS A 259 6.24 -14.38 9.76
CA CYS A 259 7.04 -13.20 9.41
C CYS A 259 6.20 -12.09 8.78
N VAL A 260 6.73 -10.86 8.82
CA VAL A 260 6.23 -9.72 8.03
C VAL A 260 6.19 -10.07 6.53
N PRO A 261 5.31 -9.47 5.70
CA PRO A 261 5.18 -9.81 4.27
C PRO A 261 6.47 -9.71 3.46
N THR A 262 7.41 -8.85 3.86
CA THR A 262 8.72 -8.71 3.20
C THR A 262 9.74 -9.81 3.57
N ALA A 263 9.36 -10.74 4.45
CA ALA A 263 10.18 -11.85 4.94
C ALA A 263 9.41 -13.17 4.88
N PHE A 264 10.13 -14.28 5.03
CA PHE A 264 9.55 -15.62 5.19
C PHE A 264 10.30 -16.39 6.29
N CYS A 265 9.68 -17.44 6.81
CA CYS A 265 10.28 -18.23 7.89
C CYS A 265 11.21 -19.30 7.33
N HIS A 266 12.50 -19.25 7.69
CA HIS A 266 13.51 -20.23 7.30
C HIS A 266 14.31 -20.65 8.52
N ASP A 267 14.37 -21.95 8.80
CA ASP A 267 15.09 -22.52 9.95
C ASP A 267 14.76 -21.83 11.30
N GLY A 268 13.49 -21.45 11.48
CA GLY A 268 12.99 -20.81 12.70
C GLY A 268 13.35 -19.32 12.85
N ALA A 269 13.88 -18.69 11.81
CA ALA A 269 14.12 -17.24 11.77
C ALA A 269 13.51 -16.60 10.52
N CYS A 270 13.02 -15.37 10.66
CA CYS A 270 12.57 -14.59 9.53
C CYS A 270 13.76 -14.16 8.69
N VAL A 271 13.73 -14.49 7.41
CA VAL A 271 14.74 -14.08 6.44
C VAL A 271 14.09 -13.19 5.40
N ALA A 272 14.83 -12.18 4.92
CA ALA A 272 14.34 -11.32 3.87
C ALA A 272 14.01 -12.15 2.63
N ARG A 273 12.90 -11.84 1.96
CA ARG A 273 12.58 -12.45 0.68
C ARG A 273 13.70 -12.16 -0.35
N GLY A 274 14.03 -13.17 -1.13
CA GLY A 274 15.02 -13.16 -2.19
C GLY A 274 14.72 -12.10 -3.24
N GLN A 275 15.76 -11.34 -3.56
CA GLN A 275 15.78 -10.44 -4.70
C GLN A 275 15.95 -11.22 -5.99
N PRO A 276 15.70 -10.61 -7.15
CA PRO A 276 15.87 -11.28 -8.43
C PRO A 276 17.24 -11.94 -8.62
N GLY A 277 17.25 -13.18 -9.07
CA GLY A 277 18.45 -14.02 -9.20
C GLY A 277 18.91 -14.72 -7.91
N SER A 278 18.24 -14.48 -6.78
CA SER A 278 18.50 -15.25 -5.55
C SER A 278 17.95 -16.68 -5.71
N PRO A 279 18.57 -17.71 -5.11
CA PRO A 279 18.02 -19.06 -5.12
C PRO A 279 16.67 -19.12 -4.38
N CYS A 280 15.78 -19.99 -4.84
CA CYS A 280 14.49 -20.25 -4.20
C CYS A 280 13.99 -21.67 -4.45
N THR A 281 13.14 -22.16 -3.57
CA THR A 281 12.39 -23.42 -3.74
C THR A 281 10.87 -23.23 -3.80
N SER A 282 10.38 -22.07 -3.37
CA SER A 282 8.96 -21.71 -3.34
C SER A 282 8.75 -20.21 -3.58
N GLY A 283 7.53 -19.82 -3.98
CA GLY A 283 7.20 -18.42 -4.25
C GLY A 283 7.32 -17.52 -3.01
N ASP A 284 7.12 -18.07 -1.81
CA ASP A 284 7.24 -17.33 -0.55
C ASP A 284 8.66 -16.87 -0.23
N GLU A 285 9.66 -17.55 -0.82
CA GLU A 285 11.07 -17.16 -0.67
C GLU A 285 11.42 -15.94 -1.52
N CYS A 286 10.56 -15.52 -2.44
CA CYS A 286 10.85 -14.47 -3.39
C CYS A 286 9.96 -13.26 -3.15
N THR A 287 10.50 -12.09 -3.50
CA THR A 287 9.71 -10.85 -3.46
C THR A 287 8.62 -10.82 -4.53
N VAL A 288 8.76 -11.58 -5.63
CA VAL A 288 7.80 -11.64 -6.75
C VAL A 288 7.28 -13.05 -6.94
N ALA A 289 8.14 -13.93 -7.46
CA ALA A 289 7.84 -15.33 -7.73
C ALA A 289 9.15 -16.12 -7.81
N CYS A 290 9.07 -17.40 -7.49
CA CYS A 290 10.13 -18.36 -7.73
C CYS A 290 9.89 -19.04 -9.07
N ASP A 291 10.89 -19.06 -9.95
CA ASP A 291 10.86 -19.90 -11.14
C ASP A 291 11.25 -21.33 -10.74
N SER A 292 10.29 -22.26 -10.87
CA SER A 292 10.49 -23.65 -10.49
C SER A 292 11.45 -24.41 -11.41
N GLU A 293 11.73 -23.90 -12.62
CA GLU A 293 12.69 -24.52 -13.54
C GLU A 293 14.13 -24.10 -13.20
N SER A 294 14.37 -22.81 -13.00
CA SER A 294 15.71 -22.30 -12.68
C SER A 294 16.05 -22.34 -11.18
N GLY A 295 15.05 -22.44 -10.31
CA GLY A 295 15.22 -22.33 -8.86
C GLY A 295 15.71 -20.95 -8.44
N LEU A 296 15.35 -19.90 -9.20
CA LEU A 296 15.75 -18.52 -8.94
C LEU A 296 14.54 -17.60 -8.81
N CYS A 297 14.65 -16.62 -7.91
CA CYS A 297 13.68 -15.55 -7.79
C CYS A 297 13.68 -14.70 -9.06
N LEU A 298 12.50 -14.44 -9.58
CA LEU A 298 12.34 -13.65 -10.79
C LEU A 298 12.47 -12.15 -10.49
N ALA A 299 13.07 -11.42 -11.43
CA ALA A 299 12.95 -9.98 -11.47
C ALA A 299 11.55 -9.56 -11.83
N TYR A 300 11.12 -8.40 -11.34
CA TYR A 300 10.43 -7.51 -12.26
C TYR A 300 11.41 -7.27 -13.40
N GLN A 301 11.22 -7.95 -14.52
CA GLN A 301 12.08 -7.75 -15.68
C GLN A 301 12.11 -6.24 -16.00
N ALA A 302 13.28 -5.65 -16.21
CA ALA A 302 13.30 -4.29 -16.72
C ALA A 302 12.68 -4.32 -18.14
N CYS A 303 11.65 -3.51 -18.39
CA CYS A 303 11.08 -3.36 -19.72
C CYS A 303 12.18 -2.87 -20.67
N GLN A 304 12.75 -3.77 -21.49
CA GLN A 304 13.48 -3.33 -22.66
C GLN A 304 12.45 -3.10 -23.76
N LEU A 305 12.24 -1.83 -24.14
CA LEU A 305 11.54 -1.53 -25.38
C LEU A 305 12.34 -2.24 -26.50
N GLY A 306 11.68 -3.11 -27.26
CA GLY A 306 12.29 -3.68 -28.46
C GLY A 306 12.77 -2.57 -29.39
N PRO A 307 13.74 -2.85 -30.28
CA PRO A 307 14.25 -1.88 -31.25
C PRO A 307 13.15 -1.32 -32.17
#